data_AF-A0A3M7G874-F1
#
_entry.id   AF-A0A3M7G874-F1
#
_cell.length_a   1.000
_cell.length_b   1.000
_cell.length_c   1.000
_cell.angle_alpha   90.00
_cell.angle_beta   90.00
_cell.angle_gamma   90.00
#
_symmetry.space_group_name_H-M   'P 1'
#
loop_
_entity.id
_entity.type
_entity.pdbx_description
1 polymer ?
#
loop_
_entity_poly.entity_id
_entity_poly.type
_entity_poly.pdbx_seq_one_letter_code
_entity_poly.pdbx_strand_id
1 'polypeptide(L)'
;MPKPVQGPSDDMDPPQSAAAAASAANKPRLTEAQKKQNHIISEQKRREAIRKGFDRLSQIVPGMGGQGRSEAMVLSATVEYMKVQVKRKEELRKLAAEKGMGNAEFEKVYEDVARSLNEAGIAGSSGAGVVAGAGGAAAGGGAGGAGGAGGEEGGENKK
;
A
#
# COMPACT_ATOMS: atom_id res chain seq x y z
N MET A 1 -25.90 -62.00 -15.83
CA MET A 1 -25.24 -60.76 -16.31
C MET A 1 -25.55 -59.63 -15.34
N PRO A 2 -24.59 -59.18 -14.52
CA PRO A 2 -24.64 -57.88 -13.88
C PRO A 2 -23.74 -56.88 -14.62
N LYS A 3 -24.28 -55.71 -14.97
CA LYS A 3 -23.54 -54.58 -15.55
C LYS A 3 -22.87 -53.77 -14.42
N PRO A 4 -21.65 -53.24 -14.61
CA PRO A 4 -21.08 -52.28 -13.67
C PRO A 4 -21.79 -50.91 -13.78
N VAL A 5 -22.08 -50.32 -12.63
CA VAL A 5 -22.69 -49.00 -12.45
C VAL A 5 -21.69 -47.92 -12.83
N GLN A 6 -22.05 -47.11 -13.84
CA GLN A 6 -21.39 -45.87 -14.23
C GLN A 6 -21.78 -44.77 -13.24
N GLY A 7 -20.79 -44.15 -12.58
CA GLY A 7 -21.00 -42.90 -11.85
C GLY A 7 -21.20 -41.74 -12.83
N PRO A 8 -22.04 -40.75 -12.49
CA PRO A 8 -22.28 -39.60 -13.36
C PRO A 8 -21.03 -38.70 -13.40
N SER A 9 -20.50 -38.48 -14.60
CA SER A 9 -19.57 -37.39 -14.87
C SER A 9 -20.33 -36.08 -14.80
N ASP A 10 -19.93 -35.21 -13.87
CA ASP A 10 -20.36 -33.82 -13.79
C ASP A 10 -19.79 -33.04 -14.99
N ASP A 11 -20.48 -33.13 -16.12
CA ASP A 11 -20.38 -32.20 -17.24
C ASP A 11 -21.26 -30.98 -16.94
N MET A 12 -20.65 -29.90 -16.40
CA MET A 12 -21.25 -28.56 -16.36
C MET A 12 -20.21 -27.49 -16.75
N ASP A 13 -20.52 -26.82 -17.86
CA ASP A 13 -19.79 -25.87 -18.71
C ASP A 13 -19.50 -24.49 -18.03
N PRO A 14 -18.64 -23.58 -18.57
CA PRO A 14 -19.02 -22.85 -19.78
C PRO A 14 -17.90 -22.61 -20.83
N PRO A 15 -18.28 -22.32 -22.10
CA PRO A 15 -17.37 -22.00 -23.17
C PRO A 15 -17.25 -20.47 -23.27
N GLN A 16 -16.38 -19.84 -22.48
CA GLN A 16 -16.14 -18.40 -22.61
C GLN A 16 -14.71 -18.03 -22.22
N SER A 17 -13.82 -17.93 -23.22
CA SER A 17 -12.75 -16.91 -23.29
C SER A 17 -11.72 -17.14 -24.42
N ALA A 18 -12.12 -17.65 -25.58
CA ALA A 18 -11.24 -17.64 -26.76
C ALA A 18 -10.79 -16.20 -27.14
N ALA A 19 -11.53 -15.17 -26.72
CA ALA A 19 -11.15 -13.76 -26.90
C ALA A 19 -10.16 -13.22 -25.84
N ALA A 20 -10.01 -13.85 -24.66
CA ALA A 20 -9.02 -13.44 -23.65
C ALA A 20 -7.66 -14.14 -23.84
N ALA A 21 -7.63 -15.26 -24.57
CA ALA A 21 -6.40 -15.97 -24.90
C ALA A 21 -5.55 -15.23 -25.95
N ALA A 22 -6.17 -14.41 -26.81
CA ALA A 22 -5.46 -13.69 -27.88
C ALA A 22 -4.60 -12.51 -27.36
N SER A 23 -4.91 -11.93 -26.20
CA SER A 23 -4.10 -10.87 -25.58
C SER A 23 -3.03 -11.42 -24.63
N ALA A 24 -3.11 -12.69 -24.23
CA ALA A 24 -2.10 -13.39 -23.44
C ALA A 24 -0.95 -13.95 -24.30
N ALA A 25 -1.15 -14.11 -25.62
CA ALA A 25 -0.17 -14.68 -26.54
C ALA A 25 1.04 -13.78 -26.85
N ASN A 26 1.00 -12.50 -26.48
CA ASN A 26 2.08 -11.53 -26.75
C ASN A 26 2.86 -11.11 -25.48
N LYS A 27 2.69 -11.79 -24.35
CA LYS A 27 3.58 -11.64 -23.20
C LYS A 27 4.46 -12.89 -23.10
N PRO A 28 5.78 -12.80 -23.36
CA PRO A 28 6.66 -13.95 -23.16
C PRO A 28 6.54 -14.42 -21.71
N ARG A 29 6.37 -15.74 -21.50
CA ARG A 29 6.39 -16.34 -20.15
C ARG A 29 7.73 -15.95 -19.51
N LEU A 30 7.70 -15.35 -18.31
CA LEU A 30 8.91 -14.91 -17.63
C LEU A 30 9.91 -16.09 -17.56
N THR A 31 11.14 -15.84 -18.01
CA THR A 31 12.24 -16.78 -17.84
C THR A 31 12.50 -17.05 -16.36
N GLU A 32 13.12 -18.18 -16.01
CA GLU A 32 13.46 -18.48 -14.61
C GLU A 32 14.34 -17.39 -13.97
N ALA A 33 15.26 -16.81 -14.75
CA ALA A 33 16.07 -15.67 -14.34
C ALA A 33 15.20 -14.42 -14.06
N GLN A 34 14.24 -14.11 -14.94
CA GLN A 34 13.31 -12.99 -14.73
C GLN A 34 12.38 -13.21 -13.53
N LYS A 35 11.92 -14.45 -13.28
CA LYS A 35 11.10 -14.77 -12.10
C LYS A 35 11.89 -14.55 -10.81
N LYS A 36 13.14 -15.02 -10.74
CA LYS A 36 14.04 -14.79 -9.60
C LYS A 36 14.26 -13.30 -9.36
N GLN A 37 14.54 -12.54 -10.42
CA GLN A 37 14.72 -11.09 -10.32
C GLN A 37 13.45 -10.37 -9.85
N ASN A 38 12.29 -10.73 -10.40
CA ASN A 38 11.02 -10.13 -10.01
C ASN A 38 10.68 -10.42 -8.54
N HIS A 39 10.96 -11.65 -8.07
CA HIS A 39 10.78 -12.01 -6.66
C HIS A 39 11.66 -11.17 -5.73
N ILE A 40 12.93 -10.93 -6.09
CA ILE A 40 13.82 -10.08 -5.29
C ILE A 40 13.29 -8.64 -5.22
N ILE A 41 12.87 -8.09 -6.36
CA ILE A 41 12.34 -6.72 -6.44
C ILE A 41 11.03 -6.58 -5.64
N SER A 42 10.11 -7.55 -5.78
CA SER A 42 8.82 -7.51 -5.10
C SER A 42 8.98 -7.61 -3.58
N GLU A 43 9.89 -8.47 -3.11
CA GLU A 43 10.19 -8.62 -1.68
C GLU A 43 10.93 -7.39 -1.13
N GLN A 44 11.86 -6.80 -1.89
CA GLN A 44 12.51 -5.55 -1.47
C GLN A 44 11.48 -4.43 -1.31
N LYS A 45 10.60 -4.24 -2.30
CA LYS A 45 9.53 -3.23 -2.24
C LYS A 45 8.60 -3.48 -1.06
N ARG A 46 8.25 -4.75 -0.80
CA ARG A 46 7.45 -5.13 0.38
C ARG A 46 8.14 -4.73 1.68
N ARG A 47 9.44 -5.04 1.84
CA ARG A 47 10.22 -4.68 3.04
C ARG A 47 10.35 -3.18 3.23
N GLU A 48 10.56 -2.42 2.15
CA GLU A 48 10.61 -0.96 2.20
C GLU A 48 9.27 -0.36 2.64
N ALA A 49 8.15 -0.90 2.14
CA ALA A 49 6.82 -0.46 2.55
C ALA A 49 6.57 -0.72 4.05
N ILE A 50 6.97 -1.89 4.55
CA ILE A 50 6.87 -2.22 5.98
C ILE A 50 7.68 -1.23 6.83
N ARG A 51 8.93 -0.95 6.46
CA ARG A 51 9.78 0.01 7.19
C ARG A 51 9.18 1.40 7.24
N LYS A 52 8.68 1.91 6.11
CA LYS A 52 7.98 3.20 6.05
C LYS A 52 6.76 3.22 6.99
N GLY A 53 6.05 2.09 7.11
CA GLY A 53 4.97 1.93 8.07
C GLY A 53 5.42 2.08 9.53
N PHE A 54 6.53 1.43 9.91
CA PHE A 54 7.11 1.57 11.24
C PHE A 54 7.64 2.97 11.53
N ASP A 55 8.29 3.60 10.56
CA ASP A 55 8.75 4.99 10.69
C ASP A 55 7.55 5.93 10.95
N ARG A 56 6.43 5.74 10.23
CA ARG A 56 5.19 6.50 10.47
C ARG A 56 4.61 6.21 11.86
N LEU A 57 4.53 4.95 12.29
CA LEU A 57 4.04 4.62 13.63
C LEU A 57 4.88 5.29 14.72
N SER A 58 6.20 5.31 14.55
CA SER A 58 7.14 5.93 15.49
C SER A 58 6.94 7.44 15.67
N GLN A 59 6.37 8.12 14.66
CA GLN A 59 6.04 9.55 14.71
C GLN A 59 4.70 9.82 15.42
N ILE A 60 3.76 8.88 15.37
CA ILE A 60 2.43 9.02 15.98
C ILE A 60 2.48 8.67 17.47
N VAL A 61 3.26 7.65 17.83
CA VAL A 61 3.35 7.18 19.21
C VAL A 61 4.28 8.08 20.02
N PRO A 62 3.78 8.68 21.12
CA PRO A 62 4.60 9.54 21.97
C PRO A 62 5.87 8.83 22.46
N GLY A 63 7.01 9.51 22.40
CA GLY A 63 8.29 9.00 22.89
C GLY A 63 9.01 8.01 21.97
N MET A 64 8.42 7.60 20.83
CA MET A 64 9.03 6.63 19.90
C MET A 64 9.72 7.26 18.69
N GLY A 65 9.83 8.59 18.63
CA GLY A 65 10.41 9.30 17.49
C GLY A 65 11.83 8.81 17.15
N GLY A 66 12.04 8.39 15.90
CA GLY A 66 13.34 7.88 15.44
C GLY A 66 13.63 6.42 15.82
N GLN A 67 12.71 5.74 16.53
CA GLN A 67 12.85 4.32 16.90
C GLN A 67 12.18 3.35 15.90
N GLY A 68 11.94 3.77 14.65
CA GLY A 68 11.32 2.93 13.61
C GLY A 68 12.04 1.60 13.31
N ARG A 69 13.27 1.41 13.81
CA ARG A 69 14.04 0.16 13.71
C ARG A 69 13.83 -0.81 14.86
N SER A 70 13.17 -0.40 15.94
CA SER A 70 12.88 -1.24 17.10
C SER A 70 11.45 -1.78 17.03
N GLU A 71 11.16 -2.65 16.06
CA GLU A 71 9.81 -3.12 15.71
C GLU A 71 8.99 -3.57 16.93
N ALA A 72 9.55 -4.43 17.80
CA ALA A 72 8.85 -4.92 18.98
C ALA A 72 8.48 -3.81 19.96
N MET A 73 9.39 -2.86 20.23
CA MET A 73 9.11 -1.73 21.13
C MET A 73 8.05 -0.80 20.54
N VAL A 74 8.14 -0.49 19.24
CA VAL A 74 7.16 0.36 18.56
C VAL A 74 5.76 -0.27 18.65
N LEU A 75 5.62 -1.57 18.40
CA LEU A 75 4.32 -2.25 18.51
C LEU A 75 3.78 -2.25 19.94
N SER A 76 4.61 -2.59 20.93
CA SER A 76 4.21 -2.59 22.34
C SER A 76 3.75 -1.20 22.80
N ALA A 77 4.53 -0.16 22.51
CA ALA A 77 4.19 1.22 22.83
C ALA A 77 2.93 1.68 22.08
N THR A 78 2.74 1.24 20.83
CA THR A 78 1.52 1.54 20.06
C THR A 78 0.28 0.96 20.74
N VAL A 79 0.33 -0.30 21.20
CA VAL A 79 -0.81 -0.94 21.89
C VAL A 79 -1.12 -0.21 23.19
N GLU A 80 -0.11 0.17 23.95
CA GLU A 80 -0.29 0.93 25.19
C GLU A 80 -0.91 2.31 24.91
N TYR A 81 -0.42 3.00 23.88
CA TYR A 81 -0.97 4.28 23.46
C TYR A 81 -2.44 4.16 23.04
N MET A 82 -2.82 3.13 22.28
CA MET A 82 -4.22 2.87 21.92
C MET A 82 -5.12 2.70 23.15
N LYS A 83 -4.65 1.97 24.17
CA LYS A 83 -5.40 1.82 25.43
C LYS A 83 -5.60 3.17 26.13
N VAL A 84 -4.58 4.03 26.14
CA VAL A 84 -4.69 5.39 26.68
C VAL A 84 -5.69 6.24 25.89
N GLN A 85 -5.70 6.16 24.55
CA GLN A 85 -6.65 6.90 23.73
C GLN A 85 -8.10 6.48 23.97
N VAL A 86 -8.36 5.17 24.12
CA VAL A 86 -9.70 4.66 24.45
C VAL A 86 -10.17 5.20 25.80
N LYS A 87 -9.33 5.11 26.85
CA LYS A 87 -9.65 5.67 28.17
C LYS A 87 -9.92 7.17 28.11
N ARG A 88 -9.08 7.93 27.39
CA ARG A 88 -9.26 9.36 27.21
C ARG A 88 -10.60 9.69 26.54
N LYS A 89 -11.00 8.92 25.51
CA LYS A 89 -12.31 9.09 24.87
C LYS A 89 -13.45 8.86 25.87
N GLU A 90 -13.34 7.83 26.71
CA GLU A 90 -14.34 7.53 27.74
C GLU A 90 -14.43 8.63 28.81
N GLU A 91 -13.30 9.16 29.28
CA GLU A 91 -13.24 10.28 30.21
C GLU A 91 -13.89 11.53 29.62
N LEU A 92 -13.57 11.86 28.37
CA LEU A 92 -14.20 12.97 27.66
C LEU A 92 -15.71 12.78 27.52
N ARG A 93 -16.16 11.55 27.25
CA ARG A 93 -17.60 11.23 27.21
C ARG A 93 -18.28 11.45 28.56
N LYS A 94 -17.64 11.03 29.66
CA LYS A 94 -18.16 11.26 31.02
C LYS A 94 -18.27 12.75 31.33
N LEU A 95 -17.21 13.52 31.05
CA LEU A 95 -17.20 14.97 31.26
C LEU A 95 -18.25 15.69 30.39
N ALA A 96 -18.50 15.22 29.17
CA ALA A 96 -19.55 15.75 28.31
C ALA A 96 -20.94 15.46 28.89
N ALA A 97 -21.17 14.24 29.40
CA ALA A 97 -22.42 13.86 30.05
C ALA A 97 -22.70 14.68 31.32
N GLU A 98 -21.69 14.94 32.15
CA GLU A 98 -21.80 15.84 33.31
C GLU A 98 -22.19 17.27 32.93
N LYS A 99 -21.80 17.72 31.73
CA LYS A 99 -22.18 19.01 31.16
C LYS A 99 -23.53 18.98 30.42
N GLY A 100 -24.26 17.86 30.48
CA GLY A 100 -25.58 17.70 29.88
C GLY A 100 -25.59 17.30 28.40
N MET A 101 -24.44 16.98 27.81
CA MET A 101 -24.35 16.50 26.43
C MET A 101 -24.73 15.02 26.34
N GLY A 102 -25.63 14.68 25.42
CA GLY A 102 -26.02 13.30 25.16
C GLY A 102 -24.93 12.50 24.43
N ASN A 103 -24.93 11.17 24.58
CA ASN A 103 -23.93 10.30 23.93
C ASN A 103 -23.87 10.47 22.40
N ALA A 104 -25.02 10.59 21.73
CA ALA A 104 -25.08 10.75 20.27
C ALA A 104 -24.48 12.09 19.81
N GLU A 105 -24.70 13.14 20.59
CA GLU A 105 -24.13 14.47 20.33
C GLU A 105 -22.61 14.45 20.54
N PHE A 106 -22.14 13.80 21.61
CA PHE A 106 -20.72 13.62 21.88
C PHE A 106 -20.00 12.89 20.74
N GLU A 107 -20.55 11.77 20.25
CA GLU A 107 -19.91 11.02 19.16
C GLU A 107 -19.81 11.85 17.88
N LYS A 108 -20.85 12.61 17.52
CA LYS A 108 -20.81 13.49 16.35
C LYS A 108 -19.72 14.55 16.48
N VAL A 109 -19.65 15.24 17.63
CA VAL A 109 -18.63 16.27 17.88
C VAL A 109 -17.23 15.64 17.85
N TYR A 110 -17.04 14.48 18.47
CA TYR A 110 -15.76 13.77 18.48
C TYR A 110 -15.32 13.37 17.06
N GLU A 111 -16.23 12.87 16.22
CA GLU A 111 -15.95 12.51 14.84
C GLU A 111 -15.65 13.71 13.95
N ASP A 112 -16.38 14.82 14.11
CA ASP A 112 -16.13 16.05 13.36
C ASP A 112 -14.75 16.64 13.69
N VAL A 113 -14.36 16.63 14.98
CA VAL A 113 -13.01 17.02 15.41
C VAL A 113 -11.96 16.06 14.84
N ALA A 114 -12.19 14.74 14.92
CA ALA A 114 -11.26 13.76 14.35
C ALA A 114 -11.08 13.93 12.83
N ARG A 115 -12.17 14.23 12.10
CA ARG A 115 -12.13 14.52 10.66
C ARG A 115 -11.31 15.78 10.37
N SER A 116 -11.58 16.87 11.08
CA SER A 116 -10.84 18.12 10.90
C SER A 116 -9.34 17.99 11.20
N LEU A 117 -8.95 17.22 12.21
CA LEU A 117 -7.55 16.95 12.53
C LEU A 117 -6.85 16.12 11.45
N ASN A 118 -7.58 15.17 10.83
CA ASN A 118 -7.07 14.40 9.69
C ASN A 118 -6.91 15.28 8.44
N GLU A 119 -7.87 16.16 8.16
CA GLU A 119 -7.83 17.11 7.03
C GLU A 119 -6.75 18.19 7.20
N ALA A 120 -6.53 18.68 8.42
CA ALA A 120 -5.49 19.64 8.77
C ALA A 120 -4.06 19.08 8.65
N GLY A 121 -3.90 17.83 8.21
CA GLY A 121 -2.60 17.26 7.84
C GLY A 121 -1.68 16.94 9.02
N ILE A 122 -2.15 17.09 10.27
CA ILE A 122 -1.38 16.71 11.46
C ILE A 122 -1.30 15.17 11.60
N ALA A 123 -2.11 14.43 10.84
CA ALA A 123 -2.07 12.96 10.77
C ALA A 123 -1.74 12.41 9.36
N GLY A 124 -0.72 12.97 8.70
CA GLY A 124 -0.01 12.29 7.61
C GLY A 124 -0.73 12.27 6.26
N SER A 125 -0.17 13.02 5.32
CA SER A 125 -0.56 13.12 3.91
C SER A 125 -1.01 11.78 3.33
N SER A 126 -2.29 11.74 2.95
CA SER A 126 -2.92 10.75 2.10
C SER A 126 -2.12 10.52 0.82
N GLY A 127 -1.78 9.26 0.55
CA GLY A 127 -1.20 8.78 -0.70
C GLY A 127 -1.85 7.48 -1.11
N ALA A 128 -3.14 7.54 -1.44
CA ALA A 128 -3.86 6.49 -2.13
C ALA A 128 -3.23 6.28 -3.52
N GLY A 129 -2.34 5.29 -3.64
CA GLY A 129 -1.94 4.71 -4.91
C GLY A 129 -2.97 3.69 -5.38
N VAL A 130 -4.20 4.13 -5.67
CA VAL A 130 -5.13 3.34 -6.49
C VAL A 130 -4.58 3.37 -7.90
N VAL A 131 -3.98 2.27 -8.33
CA VAL A 131 -3.67 2.02 -9.73
C VAL A 131 -4.98 1.77 -10.48
N ALA A 132 -5.65 2.85 -10.87
CA ALA A 132 -6.70 2.79 -11.87
C ALA A 132 -6.04 2.48 -13.22
N GLY A 133 -6.08 1.21 -13.61
CA GLY A 133 -5.72 0.76 -14.94
C GLY A 133 -6.74 1.27 -15.95
N ALA A 134 -6.47 2.44 -16.54
CA ALA A 134 -7.15 2.90 -17.74
C ALA A 134 -6.32 2.48 -18.96
N GLY A 135 -6.89 1.60 -19.77
CA GLY A 135 -6.39 1.30 -21.10
C GLY A 135 -6.50 2.53 -22.01
N GLY A 136 -5.49 2.71 -22.86
CA GLY A 136 -5.46 3.75 -23.87
C GLY A 136 -4.38 3.44 -24.89
N ALA A 137 -4.78 2.75 -25.96
CA ALA A 137 -3.98 2.60 -27.16
C ALA A 137 -3.98 3.93 -27.92
N ALA A 138 -2.81 4.43 -28.29
CA ALA A 138 -2.66 5.41 -29.36
C ALA A 138 -1.29 5.21 -30.02
N ALA A 139 -1.36 5.03 -31.32
CA ALA A 139 -0.29 4.76 -32.25
C ALA A 139 0.62 5.98 -32.48
N GLY A 140 1.86 5.67 -32.90
CA GLY A 140 2.40 6.27 -34.12
C GLY A 140 3.37 7.45 -33.95
N GLY A 141 4.59 7.23 -34.43
CA GLY A 141 5.25 8.19 -35.33
C GLY A 141 6.52 8.88 -34.83
N GLY A 142 7.64 8.58 -35.52
CA GLY A 142 8.44 9.65 -36.13
C GLY A 142 9.72 10.12 -35.42
N ALA A 143 10.83 9.50 -35.82
CA ALA A 143 12.12 10.08 -36.26
C ALA A 143 12.61 11.49 -35.85
N GLY A 144 13.94 11.55 -35.61
CA GLY A 144 14.82 12.74 -35.74
C GLY A 144 15.21 13.34 -34.39
N GLY A 145 16.44 13.74 -34.07
CA GLY A 145 17.75 13.86 -34.72
C GLY A 145 18.77 14.19 -33.60
N ALA A 146 20.01 13.68 -33.65
CA ALA A 146 21.22 14.39 -34.07
C ALA A 146 21.59 15.67 -33.26
N GLY A 147 22.82 15.66 -32.71
CA GLY A 147 23.55 16.79 -32.09
C GLY A 147 24.00 16.44 -30.68
N GLY A 148 25.26 16.42 -30.27
CA GLY A 148 26.51 17.07 -30.68
C GLY A 148 27.25 17.38 -29.36
N ALA A 149 28.39 16.74 -29.07
CA ALA A 149 29.76 17.26 -29.23
C ALA A 149 30.23 18.24 -28.12
N GLY A 150 31.46 18.00 -27.62
CA GLY A 150 32.28 18.84 -26.71
C GLY A 150 32.48 18.18 -25.33
N GLY A 151 33.66 17.67 -24.93
CA GLY A 151 34.96 18.37 -24.74
C GLY A 151 34.98 18.92 -23.30
N GLU A 152 35.98 18.81 -22.43
CA GLU A 152 37.44 18.65 -22.53
C GLU A 152 38.01 18.47 -21.09
N GLU A 153 39.22 17.93 -21.00
CA GLU A 153 40.30 18.11 -19.98
C GLU A 153 39.98 18.14 -18.45
N GLY A 154 40.77 17.56 -17.55
CA GLY A 154 42.18 17.18 -17.54
C GLY A 154 42.72 17.45 -16.13
N GLY A 155 43.65 16.64 -15.62
CA GLY A 155 44.39 16.96 -14.38
C GLY A 155 44.75 15.80 -13.47
N GLU A 156 45.74 15.00 -13.91
CA GLU A 156 46.59 14.17 -13.05
C GLU A 156 47.16 14.98 -11.87
N ASN A 157 47.20 14.38 -10.68
CA ASN A 157 48.23 14.68 -9.70
C ASN A 157 48.95 13.37 -9.36
N LYS A 158 50.15 13.24 -9.92
CA LYS A 158 51.12 12.17 -9.70
C LYS A 158 51.72 12.28 -8.29
N LYS A 159 51.93 11.12 -7.67
CA LYS A 159 53.10 10.85 -6.84
C LYS A 159 53.90 9.75 -7.54
#